data_AF-A0A820GHJ3-F1
#
_entry.id   AF-A0A820GHJ3-F1
#
_cell.length_a   1.000
_cell.length_b   1.000
_cell.length_c   1.000
_cell.angle_alpha   90.00
_cell.angle_beta   90.00
_cell.angle_gamma   90.00
#
_symmetry.space_group_name_H-M   'P 1'
#
loop_
_entity.id
_entity.type
_entity.pdbx_description
1 polymer ?
#
loop_
_entity_poly.entity_id
_entity_poly.type
_entity_poly.pdbx_seq_one_letter_code
_entity_poly.pdbx_strand_id
1 'polypeptide(L)'
;MEPLAPLGNSKIQTANTNLSRSISLSVVDRNGNEVLINTDSTDPIEIIIPRDPNVIIPSMIIQNVTTSINSAPHNQLFSFHYINITNTLSVSVHIEIHPLETNISYLFIYKFDQIPQLNTSINIIDGWTVFCPFNLTNESMYTYFIDNQQTFGHQSIIFGLRELNTTENNDYCFNSSILTPPITNERFNFTENYEVRIYTSGCYYLDKSNQWQSDGLRVGRNTNYYETQCFSTHLTTFSSGFQILPQSVNWNYVFANADFIRNKTIYLTIICVSLCYIGLIIFARYKDKKDIEKLGVTPLPDNQKSDEYFYQILVFTGQRRNAGTKSKVHFVLSGNDDSTTIRTIADPNRTIFQRGGIDAFILAVPKSLGLLNFIRIWHDNTGQGSSSSWFLKYLIIRDLQTMEKFHFISQRWFAVEKK
;
A
#
# COMPACT_ATOMS: atom_id res chain seq x y z
N MET A 1 21.59 2.08 23.76
CA MET A 1 21.08 1.40 22.55
C MET A 1 22.23 0.61 21.99
N GLU A 2 22.23 -0.71 22.18
CA GLU A 2 23.10 -1.58 21.40
C GLU A 2 22.65 -1.52 19.93
N PRO A 3 23.58 -1.53 18.95
CA PRO A 3 23.20 -1.39 17.56
C PRO A 3 22.41 -2.62 17.08
N LEU A 4 21.28 -2.38 16.42
CA LEU A 4 20.58 -3.38 15.61
C LEU A 4 21.52 -3.87 14.51
N ALA A 5 21.30 -5.09 14.02
CA ALA A 5 22.15 -5.66 12.97
C ALA A 5 22.21 -4.72 11.76
N PRO A 6 23.41 -4.41 11.23
CA PRO A 6 23.55 -3.51 10.10
C PRO A 6 22.87 -4.08 8.86
N LEU A 7 22.28 -3.20 8.05
CA LEU A 7 21.77 -3.54 6.73
C LEU A 7 22.95 -4.04 5.87
N GLY A 8 22.91 -5.30 5.44
CA GLY A 8 23.87 -5.85 4.49
C GLY A 8 23.69 -5.21 3.11
N ASN A 9 24.69 -5.34 2.24
CA ASN A 9 24.72 -4.75 0.88
C ASN A 9 23.78 -5.46 -0.13
N SER A 10 22.67 -6.05 0.32
CA SER A 10 21.75 -6.73 -0.59
C SER A 10 20.87 -5.70 -1.31
N LYS A 11 21.00 -5.60 -2.63
CA LYS A 11 20.02 -4.96 -3.52
C LYS A 11 18.61 -5.60 -3.44
N ILE A 12 18.46 -6.69 -2.69
CA ILE A 12 17.26 -7.50 -2.51
C ILE A 12 17.14 -7.80 -1.00
N GLN A 13 16.39 -6.97 -0.26
CA GLN A 13 16.08 -7.17 1.16
C GLN A 13 15.43 -8.54 1.37
N THR A 14 16.15 -9.52 1.92
CA THR A 14 15.64 -10.90 2.09
C THR A 14 15.90 -11.49 3.47
N ALA A 15 16.88 -11.00 4.23
CA ALA A 15 17.24 -11.55 5.53
C ALA A 15 16.46 -10.96 6.73
N ASN A 16 15.66 -9.89 6.57
CA ASN A 16 14.90 -9.21 7.64
C ASN A 16 15.60 -9.19 9.03
N THR A 17 16.88 -8.80 9.04
CA THR A 17 17.74 -8.79 10.24
C THR A 17 17.58 -7.53 11.10
N ASN A 18 16.84 -6.53 10.62
CA ASN A 18 16.64 -5.24 11.27
C ASN A 18 15.93 -5.32 12.65
N LEU A 19 15.29 -6.44 12.96
CA LEU A 19 14.59 -6.68 14.22
C LEU A 19 15.42 -7.51 15.22
N SER A 20 16.69 -7.78 14.91
CA SER A 20 17.59 -8.53 15.78
C SER A 20 18.89 -7.79 16.07
N ARG A 21 19.58 -8.25 17.12
CA ARG A 21 20.94 -7.81 17.44
C ARG A 21 21.95 -8.65 16.67
N SER A 22 23.06 -8.03 16.26
CA SER A 22 24.21 -8.77 15.74
C SER A 22 25.09 -9.26 16.89
N ILE A 23 25.45 -10.53 16.87
CA ILE A 23 26.39 -11.15 17.82
C ILE A 23 27.62 -11.58 17.03
N SER A 24 28.82 -11.19 17.48
CA SER A 24 30.09 -11.60 16.88
C SER A 24 30.95 -12.23 17.95
N LEU A 25 31.51 -13.41 17.65
CA LEU A 25 32.45 -14.11 18.52
C LEU A 25 33.70 -14.45 17.71
N SER A 26 34.83 -13.89 18.10
CA SER A 26 36.15 -14.24 17.55
C SER A 26 37.04 -14.83 18.63
N VAL A 27 37.72 -15.92 18.29
CA VAL A 27 38.73 -16.55 19.13
C VAL A 27 40.08 -16.26 18.49
N VAL A 28 41.01 -15.71 19.25
CA VAL A 28 42.35 -15.33 18.75
C VAL A 28 43.45 -16.07 19.50
N ASP A 29 44.54 -16.40 18.81
CA ASP A 29 45.75 -16.94 19.40
C ASP A 29 46.52 -15.86 20.18
N ARG A 30 47.65 -16.23 20.81
CA ARG A 30 48.51 -15.29 21.56
C ARG A 30 49.12 -14.19 20.68
N ASN A 31 49.13 -14.38 19.36
CA ASN A 31 49.67 -13.43 18.38
C ASN A 31 48.57 -12.56 17.75
N GLY A 32 47.30 -12.74 18.14
CA GLY A 32 46.16 -12.00 17.61
C GLY A 32 45.59 -12.58 16.31
N ASN A 33 46.00 -13.77 15.87
CA ASN A 33 45.43 -14.42 14.69
C ASN A 33 44.15 -15.16 15.06
N GLU A 34 43.11 -15.08 14.23
CA GLU A 34 41.86 -15.81 14.44
C GLU A 34 42.08 -17.34 14.38
N VAL A 35 41.61 -18.03 15.42
CA VAL A 35 41.60 -19.49 15.53
C VAL A 35 40.26 -19.99 15.00
N LEU A 36 40.31 -20.77 13.94
CA LEU A 36 39.13 -21.36 13.34
C LEU A 36 38.65 -22.53 14.21
N ILE A 37 37.46 -22.40 14.79
CA ILE A 37 36.79 -23.53 15.46
C ILE A 37 36.01 -24.29 14.39
N ASN A 38 36.48 -25.49 14.07
CA ASN A 38 35.75 -26.40 13.21
C ASN A 38 34.71 -27.14 14.05
N THR A 39 33.45 -26.79 13.86
CA THR A 39 32.29 -27.55 14.34
C THR A 39 31.61 -28.23 13.16
N ASP A 40 30.86 -29.29 13.44
CA ASP A 40 30.07 -30.00 12.45
C ASP A 40 28.58 -29.98 12.82
N SER A 41 27.75 -30.65 12.03
CA SER A 41 26.31 -30.73 12.30
C SER A 41 25.95 -31.59 13.52
N THR A 42 26.90 -32.36 14.07
CA THR A 42 26.68 -33.24 15.23
C THR A 42 27.03 -32.56 16.55
N ASP A 43 27.98 -31.62 16.54
CA ASP A 43 28.32 -30.76 17.66
C ASP A 43 28.37 -29.27 17.23
N PRO A 44 27.20 -28.66 16.94
CA PRO A 44 27.14 -27.29 16.49
C PRO A 44 27.25 -26.31 17.66
N ILE A 45 27.70 -25.09 17.35
CA ILE A 45 27.71 -23.98 18.30
C ILE A 45 26.29 -23.46 18.48
N GLU A 46 25.77 -23.54 19.69
CA GLU A 46 24.48 -22.96 20.06
C GLU A 46 24.62 -21.47 20.39
N ILE A 47 23.82 -20.64 19.72
CA ILE A 47 23.82 -19.19 19.85
C ILE A 47 22.38 -18.73 20.05
N ILE A 48 22.13 -17.98 21.12
CA ILE A 48 20.83 -17.38 21.39
C ILE A 48 20.91 -15.89 21.03
N ILE A 49 20.16 -15.49 20.00
CA ILE A 49 20.15 -14.12 19.48
C ILE A 49 18.88 -13.42 19.97
N PRO A 50 18.98 -12.45 20.91
CA PRO A 50 17.82 -11.71 21.39
C PRO A 50 17.30 -10.75 20.31
N ARG A 51 15.99 -10.55 20.29
CA ARG A 51 15.32 -9.59 19.41
C ARG A 51 15.27 -8.21 20.03
N ASP A 52 14.96 -7.23 19.20
CA ASP A 52 14.73 -5.87 19.69
C ASP A 52 13.52 -5.85 20.66
N PRO A 53 13.70 -5.45 21.93
CA PRO A 53 12.61 -5.40 22.91
C PRO A 53 11.51 -4.40 22.54
N ASN A 54 11.76 -3.49 21.58
CA ASN A 54 10.76 -2.54 21.10
C ASN A 54 9.85 -3.11 19.99
N VAL A 55 10.07 -4.35 19.56
CA VAL A 55 9.24 -5.01 18.54
C VAL A 55 7.84 -5.24 19.11
N ILE A 56 6.85 -4.62 18.48
CA ILE A 56 5.44 -4.84 18.80
C ILE A 56 5.00 -6.14 18.14
N ILE A 57 4.61 -7.11 18.95
CA ILE A 57 4.08 -8.39 18.46
C ILE A 57 2.55 -8.24 18.31
N PRO A 58 2.01 -8.38 17.09
CA PRO A 58 0.57 -8.33 16.87
C PRO A 58 -0.12 -9.48 17.61
N SER A 59 -1.35 -9.23 18.04
CA SER A 59 -2.23 -10.26 18.58
C SER A 59 -2.46 -11.37 17.55
N MET A 60 -2.82 -12.56 18.03
CA MET A 60 -3.21 -13.65 17.15
C MET A 60 -4.48 -13.27 16.37
N ILE A 61 -4.69 -13.93 15.22
CA ILE A 61 -5.82 -13.65 14.34
C ILE A 61 -6.91 -14.69 14.61
N ILE A 62 -8.10 -14.24 15.03
CA ILE A 62 -9.27 -15.09 15.23
C ILE A 62 -9.76 -15.64 13.88
N GLN A 63 -9.97 -16.95 13.82
CA GLN A 63 -10.53 -17.66 12.68
C GLN A 63 -11.99 -18.01 12.95
N ASN A 64 -12.90 -17.38 12.21
CA ASN A 64 -14.34 -17.58 12.34
C ASN A 64 -14.80 -18.83 11.58
N VAL A 65 -14.50 -20.01 12.13
CA VAL A 65 -14.81 -21.31 11.53
C VAL A 65 -16.21 -21.83 11.91
N THR A 66 -16.85 -21.26 12.94
CA THR A 66 -18.19 -21.68 13.40
C THR A 66 -19.36 -21.00 12.69
N THR A 67 -19.14 -19.90 11.97
CA THR A 67 -20.25 -19.08 11.44
C THR A 67 -21.00 -19.78 10.33
N SER A 68 -22.22 -20.26 10.61
CA SER A 68 -23.16 -20.74 9.60
C SER A 68 -23.73 -19.57 8.80
N ILE A 69 -23.20 -19.30 7.62
CA ILE A 69 -23.87 -18.38 6.69
C ILE A 69 -25.10 -19.13 6.13
N ASN A 70 -26.30 -18.72 6.54
CA ASN A 70 -27.61 -19.16 6.02
C ASN A 70 -28.02 -20.61 6.34
N SER A 71 -27.98 -21.03 7.62
CA SER A 71 -28.67 -22.24 8.10
C SER A 71 -28.29 -23.56 7.38
N ALA A 72 -27.14 -23.57 6.72
CA ALA A 72 -26.45 -24.78 6.27
C ALA A 72 -25.13 -24.85 7.05
N PRO A 73 -24.79 -25.98 7.67
CA PRO A 73 -23.54 -26.11 8.40
C PRO A 73 -22.37 -25.92 7.43
N HIS A 74 -21.34 -25.17 7.85
CA HIS A 74 -20.07 -25.01 7.15
C HIS A 74 -19.29 -26.34 7.24
N ASN A 75 -19.76 -27.37 6.55
CA ASN A 75 -19.12 -28.67 6.51
C ASN A 75 -17.82 -28.55 5.71
N GLN A 76 -16.71 -28.22 6.38
CA GLN A 76 -15.36 -28.20 5.82
C GLN A 76 -14.58 -29.42 6.32
N LEU A 77 -13.70 -29.98 5.48
CA LEU A 77 -12.82 -31.08 5.91
C LEU A 77 -11.70 -30.57 6.82
N PHE A 78 -11.11 -29.44 6.45
CA PHE A 78 -10.06 -28.75 7.17
C PHE A 78 -10.25 -27.24 7.00
N SER A 79 -9.87 -26.48 8.02
CA SER A 79 -9.59 -25.07 7.90
C SER A 79 -8.15 -24.90 7.40
N PHE A 80 -8.00 -24.49 6.14
CA PHE A 80 -6.70 -24.36 5.49
C PHE A 80 -6.13 -22.94 5.62
N HIS A 81 -4.84 -22.86 5.90
CA HIS A 81 -4.07 -21.64 5.97
C HIS A 81 -2.92 -21.71 4.97
N TYR A 82 -2.70 -20.59 4.27
CA TYR A 82 -1.63 -20.44 3.29
C TYR A 82 -0.54 -19.52 3.86
N ILE A 83 0.70 -19.99 3.80
CA ILE A 83 1.90 -19.30 4.24
C ILE A 83 2.80 -19.11 3.03
N ASN A 84 3.13 -17.85 2.71
CA ASN A 84 4.12 -17.55 1.69
C ASN A 84 5.51 -17.53 2.33
N ILE A 85 6.43 -18.35 1.80
CA ILE A 85 7.83 -18.45 2.24
C ILE A 85 8.80 -18.20 1.08
N THR A 86 8.40 -17.44 0.04
CA THR A 86 9.30 -17.04 -1.06
C THR A 86 10.42 -16.15 -0.53
N ASN A 87 11.50 -16.79 -0.06
CA ASN A 87 12.71 -16.12 0.39
C ASN A 87 13.91 -16.73 -0.35
N THR A 88 14.90 -15.90 -0.68
CA THR A 88 16.17 -16.38 -1.25
C THR A 88 17.06 -17.02 -0.20
N LEU A 89 16.79 -16.80 1.09
CA LEU A 89 17.53 -17.39 2.21
C LEU A 89 16.65 -18.34 3.03
N SER A 90 17.25 -19.34 3.66
CA SER A 90 16.52 -20.35 4.45
C SER A 90 15.85 -19.73 5.68
N VAL A 91 14.58 -20.04 5.92
CA VAL A 91 13.79 -19.56 7.07
C VAL A 91 13.05 -20.71 7.73
N SER A 92 12.99 -20.77 9.05
CA SER A 92 12.07 -21.63 9.77
C SER A 92 10.68 -21.00 9.85
N VAL A 93 9.66 -21.82 10.08
CA VAL A 93 8.27 -21.38 10.22
C VAL A 93 7.74 -21.86 11.56
N HIS A 94 7.17 -20.93 12.30
CA HIS A 94 6.59 -21.15 13.62
C HIS A 94 5.09 -20.87 13.54
N ILE A 95 4.29 -21.83 13.96
CA ILE A 95 2.82 -21.74 13.96
C ILE A 95 2.36 -21.88 15.41
N GLU A 96 1.65 -20.86 15.89
CA GLU A 96 1.03 -20.80 17.20
C GLU A 96 -0.48 -20.84 17.02
N ILE A 97 -1.16 -21.73 17.74
CA ILE A 97 -2.61 -21.90 17.70
C ILE A 97 -3.12 -21.83 19.14
N HIS A 98 -3.99 -20.86 19.40
CA HIS A 98 -4.64 -20.69 20.69
C HIS A 98 -6.12 -21.07 20.55
N PRO A 99 -6.57 -22.19 21.17
CA PRO A 99 -7.98 -22.51 21.22
C PRO A 99 -8.71 -21.60 22.23
N LEU A 100 -9.97 -21.25 21.93
CA LEU A 100 -10.79 -20.48 22.88
C LEU A 100 -11.22 -21.32 24.09
N GLU A 101 -11.45 -22.63 23.89
CA GLU A 101 -11.60 -23.62 24.96
C GLU A 101 -10.41 -24.60 25.05
N THR A 102 -9.96 -24.90 26.26
CA THR A 102 -8.77 -25.73 26.49
C THR A 102 -8.96 -27.22 26.25
N ASN A 103 -10.19 -27.70 26.03
CA ASN A 103 -10.50 -29.13 25.93
C ASN A 103 -10.62 -29.64 24.48
N ILE A 104 -10.28 -28.81 23.50
CA ILE A 104 -10.38 -29.15 22.09
C ILE A 104 -9.06 -29.73 21.58
N SER A 105 -9.17 -30.85 20.88
CA SER A 105 -8.05 -31.50 20.19
C SER A 105 -8.11 -31.23 18.70
N TYR A 106 -6.96 -30.96 18.08
CA TYR A 106 -6.87 -30.73 16.63
C TYR A 106 -5.93 -31.72 15.94
N LEU A 107 -6.33 -32.16 14.76
CA LEU A 107 -5.43 -32.71 13.76
C LEU A 107 -4.82 -31.56 12.95
N PHE A 108 -3.49 -31.48 12.95
CA PHE A 108 -2.72 -30.58 12.11
C PHE A 108 -2.03 -31.37 11.01
N ILE A 109 -2.15 -30.88 9.77
CA ILE A 109 -1.45 -31.42 8.60
C ILE A 109 -0.84 -30.28 7.81
N TYR A 110 0.26 -30.51 7.10
CA TYR A 110 0.78 -29.54 6.14
C TYR A 110 1.39 -30.18 4.91
N LYS A 111 1.48 -29.36 3.86
CA LYS A 111 2.16 -29.68 2.61
C LYS A 111 2.80 -28.44 2.02
N PHE A 112 3.97 -28.59 1.41
CA PHE A 112 4.65 -27.56 0.66
C PHE A 112 4.03 -27.40 -0.73
N ASP A 113 3.85 -26.15 -1.16
CA ASP A 113 3.45 -25.71 -2.51
C ASP A 113 2.09 -26.22 -3.04
N GLN A 114 1.42 -27.10 -2.32
CA GLN A 114 0.17 -27.75 -2.72
C GLN A 114 -0.78 -27.92 -1.53
N ILE A 115 -2.07 -28.00 -1.80
CA ILE A 115 -3.10 -28.21 -0.77
C ILE A 115 -3.02 -29.66 -0.28
N PRO A 116 -2.88 -29.92 1.04
CA PRO A 116 -2.84 -31.28 1.56
C PRO A 116 -4.19 -31.98 1.37
N GLN A 117 -4.17 -33.25 0.95
CA GLN A 117 -5.36 -34.08 0.76
C GLN A 117 -5.22 -35.40 1.52
N LEU A 118 -6.22 -35.75 2.32
CA LEU A 118 -6.28 -37.02 3.09
C LEU A 118 -7.19 -38.07 2.43
N ASN A 119 -7.50 -37.92 1.14
CA ASN A 119 -8.53 -38.71 0.47
C ASN A 119 -8.13 -40.17 0.20
N THR A 120 -6.83 -40.49 0.15
CA THR A 120 -6.36 -41.79 -0.35
C THR A 120 -5.09 -42.34 0.31
N SER A 121 -4.13 -41.51 0.79
CA SER A 121 -2.92 -42.00 1.50
C SER A 121 -2.17 -40.91 2.29
N ILE A 122 -1.35 -41.34 3.27
CA ILE A 122 -0.47 -40.46 4.09
C ILE A 122 0.66 -39.85 3.25
N ASN A 123 1.08 -40.49 2.15
CA ASN A 123 2.17 -40.01 1.29
C ASN A 123 1.84 -38.70 0.56
N ILE A 124 0.60 -38.21 0.68
CA ILE A 124 0.13 -36.97 0.05
C ILE A 124 0.37 -35.76 0.96
N ILE A 125 0.75 -35.95 2.23
CA ILE A 125 1.12 -34.86 3.15
C ILE A 125 2.60 -34.92 3.50
N ASP A 126 3.20 -33.78 3.83
CA ASP A 126 4.63 -33.71 4.14
C ASP A 126 4.90 -33.83 5.65
N GLY A 127 3.90 -33.49 6.48
CA GLY A 127 3.91 -33.81 7.91
C GLY A 127 2.56 -33.57 8.59
N TRP A 128 2.41 -34.13 9.78
CA TRP A 128 1.20 -34.02 10.60
C TRP A 128 1.52 -34.15 12.08
N THR A 129 0.60 -33.67 12.92
CA THR A 129 0.62 -33.90 14.36
C THR A 129 -0.79 -33.79 14.93
N VAL A 130 -0.97 -34.26 16.16
CA VAL A 130 -2.21 -34.07 16.92
C VAL A 130 -1.91 -33.16 18.10
N PHE A 131 -2.71 -32.11 18.22
CA PHE A 131 -2.72 -31.22 19.36
C PHE A 131 -3.75 -31.72 20.35
N CYS A 132 -3.27 -32.26 21.47
CA CYS A 132 -4.12 -32.76 22.56
C CYS A 132 -4.13 -31.76 23.72
N PRO A 133 -5.23 -31.64 24.48
CA PRO A 133 -5.37 -30.70 25.60
C PRO A 133 -4.21 -30.71 26.60
N PHE A 134 -3.59 -31.86 26.88
CA PHE A 134 -2.44 -31.95 27.78
C PHE A 134 -1.12 -31.41 27.18
N ASN A 135 -1.06 -31.16 25.87
CA ASN A 135 0.05 -30.49 25.20
C ASN A 135 -0.05 -28.96 25.33
N LEU A 136 -1.15 -28.40 25.85
CA LEU A 136 -1.21 -26.96 26.15
C LEU A 136 -0.13 -26.67 27.19
N THR A 137 0.90 -25.95 26.75
CA THR A 137 1.94 -25.41 27.63
C THR A 137 1.35 -24.34 28.56
N ASN A 138 2.13 -23.86 29.54
CA ASN A 138 1.71 -22.81 30.47
C ASN A 138 1.17 -21.52 29.79
N GLU A 139 1.48 -21.30 28.51
CA GLU A 139 1.02 -20.16 27.71
C GLU A 139 -0.33 -20.42 27.00
N SER A 140 -0.98 -21.55 27.25
CA SER A 140 -2.29 -21.94 26.71
C SER A 140 -2.39 -22.00 25.18
N MET A 141 -1.28 -22.30 24.50
CA MET A 141 -1.24 -22.41 23.03
C MET A 141 -0.48 -23.65 22.56
N TYR A 142 -0.90 -24.17 21.41
CA TYR A 142 -0.20 -25.20 20.66
C TYR A 142 0.85 -24.58 19.75
N THR A 143 2.03 -25.18 19.69
CA THR A 143 3.13 -24.70 18.84
C THR A 143 3.62 -25.79 17.90
N TYR A 144 3.86 -25.41 16.64
CA TYR A 144 4.48 -26.27 15.63
C TYR A 144 5.65 -25.57 14.96
N PHE A 145 6.75 -26.29 14.82
CA PHE A 145 8.01 -25.78 14.30
C PHE A 145 8.40 -26.55 13.04
N ILE A 146 8.62 -25.82 11.94
CA ILE A 146 9.18 -26.34 10.70
C ILE A 146 10.55 -25.71 10.52
N ASP A 147 11.57 -26.58 10.47
CA ASP A 147 12.97 -26.20 10.41
C ASP A 147 13.36 -25.54 9.07
N ASN A 148 14.37 -24.67 9.08
CA ASN A 148 14.83 -23.94 7.89
C ASN A 148 15.45 -24.86 6.82
N GLN A 149 15.85 -26.08 7.18
CA GLN A 149 16.28 -27.11 6.23
C GLN A 149 15.09 -27.71 5.45
N GLN A 150 13.92 -27.81 6.08
CA GLN A 150 12.72 -28.39 5.44
C GLN A 150 12.04 -27.41 4.50
N THR A 151 12.10 -26.11 4.81
CA THR A 151 11.51 -25.05 3.98
C THR A 151 12.38 -24.68 2.78
N PHE A 152 13.62 -25.16 2.73
CA PHE A 152 14.57 -24.79 1.69
C PHE A 152 14.10 -25.22 0.29
N GLY A 153 14.01 -24.27 -0.63
CA GLY A 153 13.57 -24.51 -2.00
C GLY A 153 12.06 -24.50 -2.23
N HIS A 154 11.26 -24.36 -1.17
CA HIS A 154 9.81 -24.25 -1.26
C HIS A 154 9.35 -22.78 -1.29
N GLN A 155 8.21 -22.53 -1.95
CA GLN A 155 7.66 -21.19 -2.10
C GLN A 155 6.53 -20.92 -1.11
N SER A 156 5.82 -21.97 -0.70
CA SER A 156 4.69 -21.84 0.21
C SER A 156 4.48 -23.09 1.06
N ILE A 157 3.80 -22.89 2.19
CA ILE A 157 3.31 -23.97 3.04
C ILE A 157 1.80 -23.79 3.16
N ILE A 158 1.06 -24.87 2.92
CA ILE A 158 -0.38 -24.92 3.20
C ILE A 158 -0.57 -25.90 4.35
N PHE A 159 -1.10 -25.42 5.46
CA PHE A 159 -1.47 -26.29 6.58
C PHE A 159 -2.98 -26.29 6.78
N GLY A 160 -3.50 -27.42 7.25
CA GLY A 160 -4.90 -27.62 7.57
C GLY A 160 -5.05 -27.97 9.05
N LEU A 161 -6.05 -27.38 9.69
CA LEU A 161 -6.53 -27.77 11.01
C LEU A 161 -7.90 -28.43 10.90
N ARG A 162 -8.13 -29.46 11.72
CA ARG A 162 -9.45 -30.10 11.89
C ARG A 162 -9.63 -30.48 13.36
N GLU A 163 -10.81 -30.24 13.90
CA GLU A 163 -11.17 -30.71 15.25
C GLU A 163 -11.37 -32.23 15.27
N LEU A 164 -10.86 -32.90 16.30
CA LEU A 164 -11.02 -34.34 16.49
C LEU A 164 -12.35 -34.65 17.19
N ASN A 165 -13.01 -35.73 16.76
CA ASN A 165 -14.21 -36.22 17.46
C ASN A 165 -13.84 -36.95 18.77
N THR A 166 -14.84 -37.31 19.58
CA THR A 166 -14.60 -37.94 20.89
C THR A 166 -13.88 -39.29 20.81
N THR A 167 -14.18 -40.09 19.77
CA THR A 167 -13.50 -41.38 19.54
C THR A 167 -12.05 -41.17 19.13
N GLU A 168 -11.80 -40.29 18.17
CA GLU A 168 -10.47 -39.91 17.71
C GLU A 168 -9.64 -39.29 18.85
N ASN A 169 -10.27 -38.47 19.70
CA ASN A 169 -9.58 -37.89 20.85
C ASN A 169 -9.10 -38.98 21.80
N ASN A 170 -9.94 -39.97 22.12
CA ASN A 170 -9.55 -41.11 22.95
C ASN A 170 -8.43 -41.92 22.30
N ASP A 171 -8.55 -42.19 21.00
CA ASP A 171 -7.62 -43.02 20.25
C ASP A 171 -6.24 -42.35 20.06
N TYR A 172 -6.20 -41.04 19.79
CA TYR A 172 -4.95 -40.33 19.47
C TYR A 172 -4.31 -39.63 20.66
N CYS A 173 -5.11 -39.09 21.57
CA CYS A 173 -4.59 -38.36 22.72
C CYS A 173 -4.37 -39.26 23.94
N PHE A 174 -5.23 -40.25 24.17
CA PHE A 174 -5.17 -41.08 25.38
C PHE A 174 -4.66 -42.51 25.14
N ASN A 175 -4.79 -43.04 23.92
CA ASN A 175 -4.39 -44.39 23.57
C ASN A 175 -3.23 -44.39 22.55
N SER A 176 -2.02 -44.09 23.01
CA SER A 176 -0.82 -43.77 22.19
C SER A 176 -0.27 -44.87 21.26
N SER A 177 -1.07 -45.89 20.91
CA SER A 177 -0.70 -46.99 20.02
C SER A 177 -0.89 -46.72 18.52
N ILE A 178 -1.49 -45.58 18.13
CA ILE A 178 -1.78 -45.28 16.72
C ILE A 178 -0.77 -44.26 16.15
N LEU A 179 0.00 -44.69 15.14
CA LEU A 179 1.06 -43.90 14.49
C LEU A 179 0.66 -43.31 13.13
N THR A 180 -0.62 -43.38 12.77
CA THR A 180 -1.13 -42.90 11.48
C THR A 180 -2.22 -41.86 11.69
N PRO A 181 -2.25 -40.75 10.93
CA PRO A 181 -3.29 -39.73 11.09
C PRO A 181 -4.68 -40.33 10.83
N PRO A 182 -5.75 -39.77 11.43
CA PRO A 182 -7.10 -40.22 11.12
C PRO A 182 -7.41 -39.91 9.65
N ILE A 183 -7.41 -40.95 8.81
CA ILE A 183 -7.71 -40.86 7.38
C ILE A 183 -9.23 -40.88 7.21
N THR A 184 -9.88 -39.76 7.51
CA THR A 184 -11.33 -39.61 7.38
C THR A 184 -11.66 -38.53 6.35
N ASN A 185 -12.48 -38.86 5.36
CA ASN A 185 -13.11 -37.87 4.46
C ASN A 185 -14.42 -37.30 5.07
N GLU A 186 -14.60 -37.45 6.38
CA GLU A 186 -15.77 -36.93 7.07
C GLU A 186 -15.60 -35.44 7.30
N ARG A 187 -16.59 -34.68 6.83
CA ARG A 187 -16.64 -33.24 7.06
C ARG A 187 -17.00 -33.00 8.51
N PHE A 188 -16.23 -32.16 9.18
CA PHE A 188 -16.42 -31.87 10.59
C PHE A 188 -16.82 -30.41 10.74
N ASN A 189 -17.75 -30.15 11.65
CA ASN A 189 -18.10 -28.79 12.04
C ASN A 189 -17.27 -28.42 13.25
N PHE A 190 -16.49 -27.36 13.13
CA PHE A 190 -15.80 -26.79 14.27
C PHE A 190 -16.83 -26.39 15.32
N THR A 191 -16.61 -26.84 16.55
CA THR A 191 -17.45 -26.45 17.69
C THR A 191 -17.14 -25.01 18.08
N GLU A 192 -15.88 -24.59 17.91
CA GLU A 192 -15.40 -23.27 18.30
C GLU A 192 -14.43 -22.63 17.30
N ASN A 193 -14.28 -21.31 17.44
CA ASN A 193 -13.25 -20.55 16.76
C ASN A 193 -11.90 -20.73 17.46
N TYR A 194 -10.81 -20.45 16.75
CA TYR A 194 -9.46 -20.46 17.31
C TYR A 194 -8.67 -19.26 16.81
N GLU A 195 -7.63 -18.92 17.54
CA GLU A 195 -6.68 -17.88 17.19
C GLU A 195 -5.41 -18.50 16.61
N VAL A 196 -4.84 -17.87 15.59
CA VAL A 196 -3.60 -18.34 14.95
C VAL A 196 -2.61 -17.21 14.77
N ARG A 197 -1.33 -17.50 15.02
CA ARG A 197 -0.21 -16.62 14.68
C ARG A 197 0.88 -17.42 13.98
N ILE A 198 1.46 -16.81 12.96
CA ILE A 198 2.50 -17.41 12.13
C ILE A 198 3.64 -16.41 12.00
N TYR A 199 4.86 -16.86 12.27
CA TYR A 199 6.07 -16.07 12.04
C TYR A 199 7.18 -16.94 11.48
N THR A 200 8.10 -16.29 10.80
CA THR A 200 9.33 -16.90 10.30
C THR A 200 10.52 -16.35 11.06
N SER A 201 11.53 -17.20 11.21
CA SER A 201 12.82 -16.80 11.74
C SER A 201 13.94 -17.39 10.89
N GLY A 202 15.07 -16.70 10.85
CA GLY A 202 16.26 -17.16 10.14
C GLY A 202 17.50 -16.91 10.97
N CYS A 203 18.52 -17.73 10.75
CA CYS A 203 19.86 -17.50 11.29
C CYS A 203 20.76 -17.14 10.12
N TYR A 204 21.44 -16.01 10.21
CA TYR A 204 22.27 -15.48 9.13
C TYR A 204 23.64 -15.09 9.64
N TYR A 205 24.65 -15.23 8.78
CA TYR A 205 25.98 -14.71 9.03
C TYR A 205 26.37 -13.69 7.96
N LEU A 206 27.24 -12.76 8.33
CA LEU A 206 27.77 -11.76 7.41
C LEU A 206 29.05 -12.29 6.76
N ASP A 207 29.04 -12.45 5.44
CA ASP A 207 30.21 -12.88 4.69
C ASP A 207 31.27 -11.76 4.54
N LYS A 208 32.44 -12.10 4.00
CA LYS A 208 33.53 -11.15 3.74
C LYS A 208 33.17 -10.05 2.71
N SER A 209 32.07 -10.24 1.97
CA SER A 209 31.53 -9.33 0.97
C SER A 209 30.44 -8.41 1.53
N ASN A 210 30.18 -8.46 2.85
CA ASN A 210 29.07 -7.78 3.54
C ASN A 210 27.67 -8.20 3.03
N GLN A 211 27.51 -9.48 2.70
CA GLN A 211 26.25 -10.11 2.33
C GLN A 211 25.79 -11.10 3.40
N TRP A 212 24.49 -11.08 3.70
CA TRP A 212 23.87 -12.04 4.61
C TRP A 212 23.70 -13.39 3.93
N GLN A 213 24.18 -14.44 4.58
CA GLN A 213 24.16 -15.81 4.10
C GLN A 213 23.59 -16.75 5.17
N SER A 214 23.11 -17.93 4.79
CA SER A 214 22.42 -18.87 5.70
C SER A 214 23.03 -20.28 5.74
N ASP A 215 24.12 -20.51 5.01
CA ASP A 215 24.84 -21.77 4.96
C ASP A 215 25.58 -22.09 6.27
N GLY A 216 25.50 -23.36 6.67
CA GLY A 216 26.04 -23.83 7.95
C GLY A 216 25.21 -23.39 9.18
N LEU A 217 24.04 -22.78 8.97
CA LEU A 217 23.17 -22.30 10.04
C LEU A 217 21.82 -23.04 10.07
N ARG A 218 21.38 -23.35 11.27
CA ARG A 218 20.08 -23.99 11.53
C ARG A 218 19.33 -23.28 12.64
N VAL A 219 18.03 -23.09 12.47
CA VAL A 219 17.18 -22.51 13.52
C VAL A 219 16.77 -23.61 14.50
N GLY A 220 16.82 -23.33 15.79
CA GLY A 220 16.43 -24.25 16.84
C GLY A 220 14.94 -24.16 17.22
N ARG A 221 14.40 -25.24 17.76
CA ARG A 221 12.98 -25.37 18.17
C ARG A 221 12.61 -24.47 19.35
N ASN A 222 13.57 -24.04 20.18
CA ASN A 222 13.31 -23.17 21.32
C ASN A 222 13.19 -21.68 20.92
N THR A 223 13.33 -21.37 19.63
CA THR A 223 13.05 -20.03 19.09
C THR A 223 11.62 -19.62 19.40
N ASN A 224 11.47 -18.48 20.06
CA ASN A 224 10.19 -17.90 20.47
C ASN A 224 10.05 -16.49 19.89
N TYR A 225 9.21 -15.62 20.43
CA TYR A 225 9.01 -14.25 19.94
C TYR A 225 10.06 -13.23 20.45
N TYR A 226 10.80 -13.55 21.52
CA TYR A 226 11.84 -12.70 22.13
C TYR A 226 13.25 -13.02 21.66
N GLU A 227 13.53 -14.27 21.30
CA GLU A 227 14.86 -14.73 20.93
C GLU A 227 14.82 -15.81 19.86
N THR A 228 15.90 -15.89 19.09
CA THR A 228 16.11 -16.92 18.07
C THR A 228 17.28 -17.80 18.50
N GLN A 229 17.02 -19.11 18.62
CA GLN A 229 18.03 -20.12 18.85
C GLN A 229 18.65 -20.51 17.50
N CYS A 230 19.96 -20.38 17.37
CA CYS A 230 20.71 -20.68 16.17
C CYS A 230 21.79 -21.72 16.47
N PHE A 231 21.90 -22.73 15.62
CA PHE A 231 23.00 -23.68 15.60
C PHE A 231 23.90 -23.36 14.42
N SER A 232 25.20 -23.19 14.68
CA SER A 232 26.19 -22.84 13.68
C SER A 232 27.30 -23.89 13.58
N THR A 233 27.75 -24.17 12.36
CA THR A 233 28.94 -25.00 12.10
C THR A 233 30.23 -24.18 11.95
N HIS A 234 30.16 -22.85 12.05
CA HIS A 234 31.32 -21.95 11.98
C HIS A 234 31.23 -20.82 13.01
N LEU A 235 32.31 -20.06 13.19
CA LEU A 235 32.35 -18.83 13.99
C LEU A 235 32.49 -17.62 13.06
N THR A 236 31.46 -16.79 13.02
CA THR A 236 31.41 -15.55 12.24
C THR A 236 30.55 -14.52 12.98
N THR A 237 30.21 -13.41 12.32
CA THR A 237 29.24 -12.45 12.86
C THR A 237 27.84 -12.90 12.47
N PHE A 238 27.02 -13.19 13.48
CA PHE A 238 25.67 -13.71 13.34
C PHE A 238 24.61 -12.64 13.59
N SER A 239 23.45 -12.84 12.98
CA SER A 239 22.23 -12.09 13.22
C SER A 239 21.02 -12.99 12.95
N SER A 240 19.88 -12.68 13.54
CA SER A 240 18.64 -13.40 13.27
C SER A 240 17.71 -12.60 12.38
N GLY A 241 17.06 -13.28 11.43
CA GLY A 241 15.88 -12.74 10.75
C GLY A 241 14.63 -13.01 11.57
N PHE A 242 13.70 -12.06 11.55
CA PHE A 242 12.38 -12.25 12.12
C PHE A 242 11.34 -11.54 11.27
N GLN A 243 10.28 -12.26 10.89
CA GLN A 243 9.17 -11.68 10.15
C GLN A 243 7.86 -12.33 10.58
N ILE A 244 6.89 -11.48 10.95
CA ILE A 244 5.53 -11.93 11.24
C ILE A 244 4.76 -11.93 9.92
N LEU A 245 4.17 -13.07 9.57
CA LEU A 245 3.50 -13.23 8.28
C LEU A 245 2.02 -12.87 8.42
N PRO A 246 1.51 -11.86 7.68
CA PRO A 246 0.08 -11.69 7.57
C PRO A 246 -0.51 -12.89 6.83
N GLN A 247 -1.67 -13.38 7.26
CA GLN A 247 -2.37 -14.45 6.55
C GLN A 247 -2.65 -13.96 5.13
N SER A 248 -2.08 -14.64 4.14
CA SER A 248 -2.27 -14.25 2.75
C SER A 248 -3.62 -14.76 2.28
N VAL A 249 -4.35 -13.89 1.57
CA VAL A 249 -5.64 -14.25 0.98
C VAL A 249 -5.39 -15.24 -0.15
N ASN A 250 -5.81 -16.50 0.04
CA ASN A 250 -5.75 -17.50 -1.02
C ASN A 250 -6.87 -17.24 -2.03
N TRP A 251 -6.57 -16.43 -3.04
CA TRP A 251 -7.51 -16.08 -4.08
C TRP A 251 -8.00 -17.30 -4.87
N ASN A 252 -7.19 -18.35 -5.05
CA ASN A 252 -7.63 -19.58 -5.72
C ASN A 252 -8.73 -20.29 -4.91
N TYR A 253 -8.59 -20.34 -3.58
CA TYR A 253 -9.64 -20.85 -2.70
C TYR A 253 -10.87 -19.93 -2.71
N VAL A 254 -10.68 -18.61 -2.63
CA VAL A 254 -11.79 -17.63 -2.68
C VAL A 254 -12.56 -17.77 -3.99
N PHE A 255 -11.89 -17.93 -5.13
CA PHE A 255 -12.53 -18.08 -6.44
C PHE A 255 -13.10 -19.48 -6.68
N ALA A 256 -12.47 -20.54 -6.16
CA ALA A 256 -13.00 -21.90 -6.24
C ALA A 256 -14.29 -22.06 -5.42
N ASN A 257 -14.40 -21.32 -4.31
CA ASN A 257 -15.60 -21.28 -3.46
C ASN A 257 -16.47 -20.05 -3.72
N ALA A 258 -16.10 -19.20 -4.68
CA ALA A 258 -16.94 -18.08 -5.11
C ALA A 258 -18.12 -18.67 -5.88
N ASP A 259 -19.22 -18.87 -5.17
CA ASP A 259 -20.45 -19.38 -5.75
C ASP A 259 -21.16 -18.26 -6.53
N PHE A 260 -20.60 -17.91 -7.70
CA PHE A 260 -21.11 -16.87 -8.61
C PHE A 260 -22.57 -17.12 -9.02
N ILE A 261 -23.04 -18.36 -8.90
CA ILE A 261 -24.40 -18.78 -9.23
C ILE A 261 -25.38 -18.37 -8.12
N ARG A 262 -24.98 -18.44 -6.84
CA ARG A 262 -25.88 -18.10 -5.72
C ARG A 262 -26.15 -16.60 -5.57
N ASN A 263 -25.17 -15.74 -5.86
CA ASN A 263 -25.24 -14.31 -5.57
C ASN A 263 -25.20 -13.41 -6.81
N LYS A 264 -25.90 -13.82 -7.89
CA LYS A 264 -25.94 -13.12 -9.19
C LYS A 264 -26.21 -11.61 -9.09
N THR A 265 -27.09 -11.21 -8.18
CA THR A 265 -27.50 -9.80 -8.01
C THR A 265 -26.35 -8.90 -7.58
N ILE A 266 -25.48 -9.37 -6.67
CA ILE A 266 -24.34 -8.57 -6.18
C ILE A 266 -23.36 -8.31 -7.33
N TYR A 267 -22.98 -9.34 -8.08
CA TYR A 267 -22.06 -9.18 -9.20
C TYR A 267 -22.60 -8.29 -10.31
N LEU A 268 -23.90 -8.40 -10.62
CA LEU A 268 -24.55 -7.51 -11.59
C LEU A 268 -24.45 -6.05 -11.14
N THR A 269 -24.72 -5.76 -9.86
CA THR A 269 -24.64 -4.38 -9.35
C THR A 269 -23.21 -3.84 -9.41
N ILE A 270 -22.19 -4.63 -9.07
CA ILE A 270 -20.78 -4.23 -9.12
C ILE A 270 -20.36 -3.90 -10.56
N ILE A 271 -20.76 -4.73 -11.53
CA ILE A 271 -20.45 -4.49 -12.95
C ILE A 271 -21.12 -3.20 -13.43
N CYS A 272 -22.40 -2.99 -13.12
CA CYS A 272 -23.13 -1.79 -13.51
C CYS A 272 -22.49 -0.52 -12.92
N VAL A 273 -22.17 -0.51 -11.63
CA VAL A 273 -21.51 0.63 -10.97
C VAL A 273 -20.12 0.88 -11.59
N SER A 274 -19.36 -0.18 -11.90
CA SER A 274 -18.04 -0.06 -12.51
C SER A 274 -18.12 0.57 -13.91
N LEU A 275 -19.10 0.18 -14.73
CA LEU A 275 -19.30 0.77 -16.06
C LEU A 275 -19.74 2.25 -15.97
N CYS A 276 -20.63 2.59 -15.03
CA CYS A 276 -21.00 3.97 -14.77
C CYS A 276 -19.79 4.82 -14.37
N TYR A 277 -18.93 4.29 -13.48
CA TYR A 277 -17.72 4.96 -13.04
C TYR A 277 -16.73 5.21 -14.20
N ILE A 278 -16.50 4.20 -15.05
CA ILE A 278 -15.65 4.35 -16.24
C ILE A 278 -16.23 5.41 -17.20
N GLY A 279 -17.54 5.42 -17.42
CA GLY A 279 -18.21 6.44 -18.23
C GLY A 279 -18.01 7.86 -17.69
N LEU A 280 -18.10 8.05 -16.38
CA LEU A 280 -17.84 9.34 -15.72
C LEU A 280 -16.38 9.78 -15.86
N ILE A 281 -15.41 8.85 -15.76
CA ILE A 281 -13.98 9.16 -15.98
C ILE A 281 -13.74 9.64 -17.41
N ILE A 282 -14.30 8.96 -18.41
CA ILE A 282 -14.14 9.34 -19.82
C ILE A 282 -14.73 10.74 -20.05
N PHE A 283 -15.92 11.00 -19.49
CA PHE A 283 -16.55 12.32 -19.57
C PHE A 283 -15.72 13.41 -18.88
N ALA A 284 -15.20 13.15 -17.68
CA ALA A 284 -14.35 14.08 -16.95
C ALA A 284 -13.09 14.44 -17.77
N ARG A 285 -12.40 13.43 -18.32
CA ARG A 285 -11.23 13.67 -19.17
C ARG A 285 -11.54 14.44 -20.44
N TYR A 286 -12.70 14.20 -21.05
CA TYR A 286 -13.15 14.98 -22.20
C TYR A 286 -13.38 16.45 -21.82
N LYS A 287 -13.96 16.72 -20.64
CA LYS A 287 -14.17 18.08 -20.14
C LYS A 287 -12.85 18.77 -19.81
N ASP A 288 -11.91 18.07 -19.18
CA ASP A 288 -10.58 18.61 -18.87
C ASP A 288 -9.84 19.03 -20.16
N LYS A 289 -9.88 18.19 -21.20
CA LYS A 289 -9.26 18.52 -22.50
C LYS A 289 -9.85 19.79 -23.12
N LYS A 290 -11.17 19.97 -23.03
CA LYS A 290 -11.85 21.19 -23.49
C LYS A 290 -11.54 22.43 -22.64
N ASP A 291 -11.17 22.25 -21.38
CA ASP A 291 -10.81 23.38 -20.51
C ASP A 291 -9.41 23.93 -20.84
N ILE A 292 -8.49 23.05 -21.27
CA ILE A 292 -7.16 23.45 -21.76
C ILE A 292 -7.25 24.42 -22.94
N GLU A 293 -8.23 24.27 -23.83
CA GLU A 293 -8.44 25.18 -24.98
C GLU A 293 -8.75 26.62 -24.55
N LYS A 294 -9.18 26.85 -23.31
CA LYS A 294 -9.42 28.20 -22.77
C LYS A 294 -8.16 28.86 -22.22
N LEU A 295 -7.10 28.08 -21.97
CA LEU A 295 -5.84 28.58 -21.46
C LEU A 295 -5.03 29.24 -22.58
N GLY A 296 -4.41 30.38 -22.27
CA GLY A 296 -3.59 31.11 -23.23
C GLY A 296 -3.45 32.58 -22.87
N VAL A 297 -2.53 33.25 -23.55
CA VAL A 297 -2.36 34.70 -23.48
C VAL A 297 -2.42 35.23 -24.90
N THR A 298 -3.24 36.25 -25.14
CA THR A 298 -3.49 36.78 -26.49
C THR A 298 -2.94 38.20 -26.62
N PRO A 299 -2.09 38.50 -27.61
CA PRO A 299 -1.67 39.87 -27.86
C PRO A 299 -2.88 40.70 -28.31
N LEU A 300 -2.96 41.95 -27.84
CA LEU A 300 -4.02 42.85 -28.30
C LEU A 300 -3.91 43.10 -29.81
N PRO A 301 -5.05 43.20 -30.53
CA PRO A 301 -5.08 43.30 -32.00
C PRO A 301 -4.45 44.60 -32.53
N ASP A 302 -4.31 45.61 -31.68
CA ASP A 302 -3.80 46.95 -31.99
C ASP A 302 -2.35 47.16 -31.52
N ASN A 303 -1.65 46.11 -31.08
CA ASN A 303 -0.22 46.16 -30.78
C ASN A 303 0.60 46.44 -32.05
N GLN A 304 1.57 47.36 -31.97
CA GLN A 304 2.47 47.64 -33.09
C GLN A 304 3.77 46.86 -32.95
N LYS A 305 4.41 46.52 -34.08
CA LYS A 305 5.70 45.81 -34.09
C LYS A 305 6.86 46.64 -33.53
N SER A 306 6.71 47.97 -33.51
CA SER A 306 7.69 48.91 -32.97
C SER A 306 7.56 49.12 -31.46
N ASP A 307 6.55 48.54 -30.82
CA ASP A 307 6.35 48.67 -29.38
C ASP A 307 7.32 47.77 -28.62
N GLU A 308 8.17 48.36 -27.77
CA GLU A 308 9.25 47.63 -27.07
C GLU A 308 8.93 47.35 -25.60
N TYR A 309 7.81 47.84 -25.07
CA TYR A 309 7.42 47.68 -23.67
C TYR A 309 6.11 46.91 -23.54
N PHE A 310 6.01 45.99 -22.55
CA PHE A 310 4.94 44.99 -22.51
C PHE A 310 4.28 44.88 -21.13
N TYR A 311 2.95 44.94 -21.11
CA TYR A 311 2.13 44.68 -19.93
C TYR A 311 1.24 43.46 -20.16
N GLN A 312 1.15 42.57 -19.18
CA GLN A 312 0.16 41.51 -19.15
C GLN A 312 -1.09 41.97 -18.41
N ILE A 313 -2.24 41.90 -19.06
CA ILE A 313 -3.54 42.25 -18.50
C ILE A 313 -4.31 40.96 -18.20
N LEU A 314 -4.65 40.75 -16.93
CA LEU A 314 -5.51 39.66 -16.48
C LEU A 314 -6.87 40.24 -16.10
N VAL A 315 -7.90 39.81 -16.81
CA VAL A 315 -9.28 40.27 -16.59
C VAL A 315 -10.06 39.18 -15.87
N PHE A 316 -10.56 39.48 -14.68
CA PHE A 316 -11.34 38.53 -13.87
C PHE A 316 -12.83 38.86 -13.98
N THR A 317 -13.57 38.00 -14.68
CA THR A 317 -15.03 38.11 -14.78
C THR A 317 -15.69 37.44 -13.57
N GLY A 318 -16.74 38.05 -13.03
CA GLY A 318 -17.40 37.55 -11.83
C GLY A 318 -18.09 36.20 -12.00
N GLN A 319 -18.34 35.53 -10.87
CA GLN A 319 -19.05 34.25 -10.83
C GLN A 319 -20.58 34.39 -10.67
N ARG A 320 -21.12 35.61 -10.65
CA ARG A 320 -22.58 35.86 -10.56
C ARG A 320 -23.29 35.31 -11.80
N ARG A 321 -24.58 34.97 -11.67
CA ARG A 321 -25.38 34.49 -12.81
C ARG A 321 -25.37 35.55 -13.92
N ASN A 322 -25.08 35.13 -15.16
CA ASN A 322 -24.96 35.99 -16.33
C ASN A 322 -23.91 37.12 -16.20
N ALA A 323 -22.82 36.86 -15.48
CA ALA A 323 -21.72 37.82 -15.30
C ALA A 323 -20.85 38.01 -16.55
N GLY A 324 -20.90 37.08 -17.51
CA GLY A 324 -20.10 37.16 -18.73
C GLY A 324 -20.73 38.04 -19.81
N THR A 325 -19.91 38.52 -20.74
CA THR A 325 -20.36 39.42 -21.81
C THR A 325 -19.89 38.95 -23.19
N LYS A 326 -20.65 39.33 -24.22
CA LYS A 326 -20.23 39.23 -25.63
C LYS A 326 -20.03 40.59 -26.28
N SER A 327 -20.14 41.67 -25.50
CA SER A 327 -19.88 43.04 -25.95
C SER A 327 -18.38 43.25 -26.16
N LYS A 328 -18.01 44.19 -27.04
CA LYS A 328 -16.60 44.57 -27.20
C LYS A 328 -16.19 45.42 -26.01
N VAL A 329 -15.02 45.10 -25.44
CA VAL A 329 -14.47 45.77 -24.27
C VAL A 329 -13.29 46.63 -24.69
N HIS A 330 -13.30 47.88 -24.25
CA HIS A 330 -12.28 48.87 -24.54
C HIS A 330 -11.72 49.44 -23.24
N PHE A 331 -10.46 49.86 -23.27
CA PHE A 331 -9.85 50.50 -22.12
C PHE A 331 -8.82 51.57 -22.49
N VAL A 332 -8.51 52.41 -21.51
CA VAL A 332 -7.35 53.32 -21.48
C VAL A 332 -6.61 53.08 -20.18
N LEU A 333 -5.32 52.80 -20.28
CA LEU A 333 -4.43 52.60 -19.14
C LEU A 333 -3.55 53.83 -18.96
N SER A 334 -3.52 54.38 -17.75
CA SER A 334 -2.75 55.59 -17.42
C SER A 334 -1.77 55.32 -16.28
N GLY A 335 -0.52 55.72 -16.49
CA GLY A 335 0.49 55.80 -15.43
C GLY A 335 1.03 57.21 -15.26
N ASN A 336 2.11 57.35 -14.50
CA ASN A 336 2.73 58.65 -14.22
C ASN A 336 3.44 59.25 -15.45
N ASP A 337 3.99 58.42 -16.32
CA ASP A 337 4.84 58.88 -17.41
C ASP A 337 4.06 59.04 -18.72
N ASP A 338 3.07 58.19 -18.96
CA ASP A 338 2.25 58.24 -20.18
C ASP A 338 0.89 57.52 -19.99
N SER A 339 0.03 57.63 -21.00
CA SER A 339 -1.25 56.92 -21.09
C SER A 339 -1.44 56.29 -22.47
N THR A 340 -2.10 55.13 -22.50
CA THR A 340 -2.44 54.50 -23.77
C THR A 340 -3.55 55.27 -24.49
N THR A 341 -3.61 55.12 -25.81
CA THR A 341 -4.84 55.40 -26.57
C THR A 341 -5.93 54.38 -26.22
N ILE A 342 -7.10 54.50 -26.85
CA ILE A 342 -8.18 53.52 -26.69
C ILE A 342 -7.70 52.18 -27.22
N ARG A 343 -7.59 51.20 -26.32
CA ARG A 343 -7.21 49.82 -26.65
C ARG A 343 -8.43 48.92 -26.68
N THR A 344 -8.45 47.95 -27.57
CA THR A 344 -9.57 46.99 -27.70
C THR A 344 -9.13 45.60 -27.29
N ILE A 345 -9.88 44.98 -26.37
CA ILE A 345 -9.64 43.60 -25.96
C ILE A 345 -10.41 42.66 -26.88
N ALA A 346 -9.69 41.79 -27.59
CA ALA A 346 -10.27 40.78 -28.45
C ALA A 346 -9.40 39.52 -28.45
N ASP A 347 -10.03 38.37 -28.68
CA ASP A 347 -9.35 37.10 -28.89
C ASP A 347 -10.03 36.39 -30.08
N PRO A 348 -9.27 36.06 -31.15
CA PRO A 348 -9.85 35.41 -32.32
C PRO A 348 -10.13 33.92 -32.10
N ASN A 349 -9.46 33.28 -31.14
CA ASN A 349 -9.45 31.83 -30.97
C ASN A 349 -10.25 31.38 -29.74
N ARG A 350 -10.27 32.18 -28.68
CA ARG A 350 -10.91 31.84 -27.41
C ARG A 350 -12.15 32.70 -27.16
N THR A 351 -13.14 32.09 -26.53
CA THR A 351 -14.28 32.82 -25.99
C THR A 351 -13.90 33.51 -24.69
N ILE A 352 -13.75 34.84 -24.73
CA ILE A 352 -13.36 35.67 -23.59
C ILE A 352 -14.55 36.18 -22.77
N PHE A 353 -14.27 36.67 -21.57
CA PHE A 353 -15.21 37.25 -20.61
C PHE A 353 -16.33 36.30 -20.19
N GLN A 354 -16.03 35.01 -20.08
CA GLN A 354 -16.97 34.03 -19.56
C GLN A 354 -17.19 34.20 -18.05
N ARG A 355 -18.37 33.78 -17.56
CA ARG A 355 -18.68 33.79 -16.12
C ARG A 355 -17.62 33.01 -15.35
N GLY A 356 -16.98 33.66 -14.37
CA GLY A 356 -15.91 33.08 -13.56
C GLY A 356 -14.60 32.85 -14.31
N GLY A 357 -14.51 33.30 -15.56
CA GLY A 357 -13.32 33.18 -16.41
C GLY A 357 -12.24 34.19 -16.05
N ILE A 358 -11.01 33.82 -16.40
CA ILE A 358 -9.81 34.64 -16.29
C ILE A 358 -9.20 34.69 -17.67
N ASP A 359 -9.19 35.88 -18.26
CA ASP A 359 -8.68 36.09 -19.61
C ASP A 359 -7.38 36.91 -19.55
N ALA A 360 -6.34 36.42 -20.23
CA ALA A 360 -5.01 37.02 -20.22
C ALA A 360 -4.66 37.62 -21.59
N PHE A 361 -4.17 38.86 -21.58
CA PHE A 361 -3.80 39.60 -22.77
C PHE A 361 -2.41 40.25 -22.65
N ILE A 362 -1.71 40.45 -23.78
CA ILE A 362 -0.47 41.23 -23.83
C ILE A 362 -0.73 42.58 -24.50
N LEU A 363 -0.50 43.65 -23.75
CA LEU A 363 -0.47 45.03 -24.21
C LEU A 363 0.97 45.41 -24.54
N ALA A 364 1.23 45.81 -25.77
CA ALA A 364 2.48 46.43 -26.19
C ALA A 364 2.31 47.96 -26.28
N VAL A 365 3.31 48.69 -25.80
CA VAL A 365 3.40 50.15 -25.87
C VAL A 365 4.83 50.60 -26.21
N PRO A 366 5.04 51.80 -26.76
CA PRO A 366 6.37 52.24 -27.17
C PRO A 366 7.38 52.36 -26.02
N LYS A 367 6.93 52.76 -24.83
CA LYS A 367 7.75 53.03 -23.64
C LYS A 367 6.97 52.70 -22.37
N SER A 368 7.67 52.61 -21.24
CA SER A 368 7.03 52.42 -19.93
C SER A 368 5.99 53.53 -19.66
N LEU A 369 4.85 53.15 -19.10
CA LEU A 369 3.83 54.08 -18.60
C LEU A 369 4.19 54.60 -17.20
N GLY A 370 5.29 54.13 -16.61
CA GLY A 370 5.67 54.40 -15.23
C GLY A 370 4.79 53.67 -14.22
N LEU A 371 4.63 54.25 -13.03
CA LEU A 371 3.72 53.73 -12.01
C LEU A 371 2.26 53.85 -12.48
N LEU A 372 1.54 52.73 -12.57
CA LEU A 372 0.16 52.73 -13.07
C LEU A 372 -0.80 53.32 -12.03
N ASN A 373 -1.62 54.29 -12.45
CA ASN A 373 -2.50 55.06 -11.58
C ASN A 373 -3.95 54.59 -11.65
N PHE A 374 -4.51 54.54 -12.86
CA PHE A 374 -5.89 54.13 -13.08
C PHE A 374 -6.08 53.51 -14.46
N ILE A 375 -7.13 52.70 -14.58
CA ILE A 375 -7.62 52.16 -15.84
C ILE A 375 -9.07 52.60 -16.03
N ARG A 376 -9.38 53.15 -17.20
CA ARG A 376 -10.76 53.38 -17.64
C ARG A 376 -11.14 52.24 -18.54
N ILE A 377 -12.15 51.46 -18.17
CA ILE A 377 -12.62 50.31 -18.94
C ILE A 377 -14.13 50.45 -19.18
N TRP A 378 -14.59 50.09 -20.37
CA TRP A 378 -16.00 50.14 -20.74
C TRP A 378 -16.31 49.10 -21.82
N HIS A 379 -17.59 48.94 -22.14
CA HIS A 379 -18.06 48.06 -23.20
C HIS A 379 -19.04 48.79 -24.12
N ASP A 380 -19.21 48.28 -25.33
CA ASP A 380 -20.09 48.87 -26.35
C ASP A 380 -21.56 48.38 -26.29
N ASN A 381 -21.89 47.54 -25.32
CA ASN A 381 -23.22 46.95 -25.12
C ASN A 381 -23.79 46.21 -26.37
N THR A 382 -22.94 45.76 -27.29
CA THR A 382 -23.37 45.05 -28.51
C THR A 382 -23.81 43.60 -28.27
N GLY A 383 -23.52 43.04 -27.08
CA GLY A 383 -23.98 41.72 -26.70
C GLY A 383 -25.51 41.63 -26.63
N GLN A 384 -26.10 40.50 -27.00
CA GLN A 384 -27.55 40.29 -26.95
C GLN A 384 -28.02 39.78 -25.58
N GLY A 385 -29.20 40.23 -25.16
CA GLY A 385 -29.88 39.78 -23.95
C GLY A 385 -29.01 39.89 -22.70
N SER A 386 -28.91 38.83 -21.90
CA SER A 386 -28.11 38.84 -20.68
C SER A 386 -26.59 38.93 -20.91
N SER A 387 -26.12 38.84 -22.16
CA SER A 387 -24.70 38.97 -22.52
C SER A 387 -24.30 40.41 -22.86
N SER A 388 -25.24 41.36 -22.82
CA SER A 388 -24.98 42.80 -22.96
C SER A 388 -24.28 43.35 -21.70
N SER A 389 -24.71 42.85 -20.54
CA SER A 389 -24.16 43.17 -19.23
C SER A 389 -22.86 42.41 -18.95
N TRP A 390 -21.98 42.99 -18.16
CA TRP A 390 -20.74 42.37 -17.71
C TRP A 390 -20.49 42.64 -16.23
N PHE A 391 -20.18 41.62 -15.42
CA PHE A 391 -19.71 41.85 -14.06
C PHE A 391 -18.19 41.68 -14.02
N LEU A 392 -17.49 42.80 -14.00
CA LEU A 392 -16.04 42.82 -13.85
C LEU A 392 -15.69 42.77 -12.36
N LYS A 393 -14.98 41.72 -11.94
CA LYS A 393 -14.55 41.54 -10.55
C LYS A 393 -13.37 42.45 -10.24
N TYR A 394 -12.26 42.27 -10.96
CA TYR A 394 -11.05 43.09 -10.89
C TYR A 394 -10.16 42.83 -12.11
N LEU A 395 -9.17 43.68 -12.32
CA LEU A 395 -8.05 43.43 -13.24
C LEU A 395 -6.74 43.35 -12.46
N ILE A 396 -5.80 42.57 -12.97
CA ILE A 396 -4.40 42.60 -12.56
C ILE A 396 -3.59 42.95 -13.79
N ILE A 397 -2.81 44.02 -13.71
CA ILE A 397 -1.86 44.41 -14.75
C ILE A 397 -0.47 44.13 -14.23
N ARG A 398 0.31 43.34 -14.98
CA ARG A 398 1.68 43.00 -14.65
C ARG A 398 2.60 43.64 -15.66
N ASP A 399 3.57 44.41 -15.18
CA ASP A 399 4.68 44.87 -15.99
C ASP A 399 5.60 43.68 -16.27
N LEU A 400 5.87 43.36 -17.54
CA LEU A 400 6.68 42.18 -17.89
C LEU A 400 8.19 42.42 -17.80
N GLN A 401 8.61 43.69 -17.70
CA GLN A 401 10.00 44.09 -17.57
C GLN A 401 10.39 44.15 -16.08
N THR A 402 9.57 44.80 -15.26
CA THR A 402 9.84 44.96 -13.81
C THR A 402 9.23 43.86 -12.96
N MET A 403 8.30 43.07 -13.52
CA MET A 403 7.52 42.03 -12.84
C MET A 403 6.57 42.54 -11.74
N GLU A 404 6.40 43.85 -11.61
CA GLU A 404 5.46 44.48 -10.69
C GLU A 404 4.00 44.20 -11.09
N LYS A 405 3.12 44.12 -10.09
CA LYS A 405 1.68 43.83 -10.27
C LYS A 405 0.84 44.95 -9.69
N PHE A 406 -0.09 45.43 -10.51
CA PHE A 406 -1.04 46.48 -10.20
C PHE A 406 -2.45 45.91 -10.19
N HIS A 407 -3.17 46.10 -9.08
CA HIS A 407 -4.50 45.54 -8.88
C HIS A 407 -5.57 46.63 -9.01
N PHE A 408 -6.52 46.44 -9.92
CA PHE A 408 -7.64 47.36 -10.16
C PHE A 408 -8.96 46.69 -9.79
N ILE A 409 -9.50 47.03 -8.62
CA ILE A 409 -10.74 46.43 -8.09
C ILE A 409 -11.95 47.17 -8.63
N SER A 410 -12.90 46.44 -9.23
CA SER A 410 -14.12 47.04 -9.81
C SER A 410 -15.38 46.59 -9.10
N GLN A 411 -15.58 45.27 -8.97
CA GLN A 411 -16.71 44.58 -8.34
C GLN A 411 -18.11 45.13 -8.69
N ARG A 412 -18.30 45.59 -9.92
CA ARG A 412 -19.55 46.23 -10.36
C ARG A 412 -20.05 45.68 -11.69
N TRP A 413 -21.34 45.88 -11.96
CA TRP A 413 -21.92 45.63 -13.26
C TRP A 413 -21.62 46.78 -14.21
N PHE A 414 -21.18 46.42 -15.40
CA PHE A 414 -21.13 47.27 -16.58
C PHE A 414 -22.36 46.89 -17.39
N ALA A 415 -23.40 47.70 -17.26
CA ALA A 415 -24.69 47.50 -17.90
C ALA A 415 -25.42 48.84 -17.98
N VAL A 416 -26.16 49.07 -19.06
CA VAL A 416 -27.06 50.23 -19.18
C VAL A 416 -28.28 50.07 -18.24
N GLU A 417 -28.71 48.83 -18.00
CA GLU A 417 -29.97 48.51 -17.32
C GLU A 417 -29.82 48.18 -15.83
N LYS A 418 -28.59 48.02 -15.30
CA LYS A 418 -28.36 47.63 -13.90
C LYS A 418 -27.50 48.68 -13.20
N LYS A 419 -28.10 49.41 -12.25
CA LYS A 419 -27.40 50.33 -11.35
C LYS A 419 -26.75 49.60 -10.19
#